data_AF-A0A137NSK8-F1
#
_entry.id   AF-A0A137NSK8-F1
#
_cell.length_a   1.000
_cell.length_b   1.000
_cell.length_c   1.000
_cell.angle_alpha   90.00
_cell.angle_beta   90.00
_cell.angle_gamma   90.00
#
_symmetry.space_group_name_H-M   'P 1'
#
loop_
_entity.id
_entity.type
_entity.pdbx_description
1 polymer ?
#
loop_
_entity_poly.entity_id
_entity_poly.type
_entity_poly.pdbx_seq_one_letter_code
_entity_poly.pdbx_strand_id
1 'polypeptide(L)'
;AKKLQSAPKIQKLIENHEELSSYKVYYPKSSSPPYTSPLQLLTKSSFWENLLKVFFQNTYDKVPIFSIAHFDPKTAPQCVLAAIYYTGYKFLSDQPEELTLYMERYAKENLKILIRQCSLSAIQALLLYTAVYYGEGNVSLHYTCRAHATRIGYAIGIHLDNKIFSELEKYTRRLMIIKLRCINIVGSRSDNLTANFLTEFGSLNIKPVEPEWQTLNKNSVIYYEDEIERMLYAVCCSHYINFFDELKYSVYSSLYNDVRDSRYKSEWNKTRKDVTRIYQKYTRIFQSLSTMHPDYIQITSKYEFLICAFYHDTMEDMYFNLINKIEDLNSSDIDEAIDHLDWMFKFIIS
;
A
#
# COMPACT_ATOMS: atom_id res chain seq x y z
N ALA A 1 1.28 -14.39 25.57
CA ALA A 1 0.02 -13.65 25.79
C ALA A 1 -0.12 -13.05 27.20
N LYS A 2 -0.33 -13.84 28.28
CA LYS A 2 -0.54 -13.31 29.65
C LYS A 2 0.59 -12.42 30.19
N LYS A 3 1.85 -12.73 29.88
CA LYS A 3 3.03 -11.92 30.26
C LYS A 3 3.07 -10.53 29.58
N LEU A 4 2.58 -10.42 28.34
CA LEU A 4 2.50 -9.14 27.60
C LEU A 4 1.35 -8.28 28.15
N GLN A 5 0.19 -8.88 28.43
CA GLN A 5 -0.95 -8.17 29.03
C GLN A 5 -0.66 -7.64 30.45
N SER A 6 0.29 -8.24 31.17
CA SER A 6 0.73 -7.77 32.49
C SER A 6 1.85 -6.73 32.43
N ALA A 7 2.38 -6.38 31.25
CA ALA A 7 3.43 -5.38 31.16
C ALA A 7 2.84 -3.98 31.46
N PRO A 8 3.42 -3.18 32.38
CA PRO A 8 2.85 -1.88 32.78
C PRO A 8 2.63 -0.91 31.62
N LYS A 9 3.52 -0.92 30.61
CA LYS A 9 3.35 -0.12 29.38
C LYS A 9 2.13 -0.55 28.56
N ILE A 10 1.83 -1.85 28.49
CA ILE A 10 0.68 -2.40 27.76
C ILE A 10 -0.62 -2.13 28.51
N GLN A 11 -0.63 -2.25 29.84
CA GLN A 11 -1.80 -1.86 30.64
C GLN A 11 -2.16 -0.39 30.44
N LYS A 12 -1.15 0.50 30.44
CA LYS A 12 -1.35 1.92 30.15
C LYS A 12 -1.86 2.19 28.73
N LEU A 13 -1.40 1.42 27.74
CA LEU A 13 -1.92 1.49 26.36
C LEU A 13 -3.38 1.03 26.28
N ILE A 14 -3.76 -0.03 26.98
CA ILE A 14 -5.13 -0.57 27.03
C ILE A 14 -6.07 0.41 27.76
N GLU A 15 -5.64 0.97 28.89
CA GLU A 15 -6.39 1.97 29.65
C GLU A 15 -6.68 3.23 28.79
N ASN A 16 -5.71 3.65 27.97
CA ASN A 16 -5.91 4.74 27.01
C ASN A 16 -6.82 4.34 25.83
N HIS A 17 -7.01 3.04 25.57
CA HIS A 17 -7.83 2.52 24.46
C HIS A 17 -9.34 2.55 24.75
N GLU A 18 -9.75 2.48 26.03
CA GLU A 18 -11.16 2.69 26.40
C GLU A 18 -11.63 4.12 26.08
N GLU A 19 -10.74 5.11 26.21
CA GLU A 19 -11.00 6.49 25.77
C GLU A 19 -11.11 6.60 24.23
N LEU A 20 -10.35 5.80 23.47
CA LEU A 20 -10.33 5.79 22.00
C LEU A 20 -11.62 5.31 21.34
N SER A 21 -12.38 4.41 21.97
CA SER A 21 -13.68 3.94 21.46
C SER A 21 -14.72 5.08 21.31
N SER A 22 -14.47 6.24 21.91
CA SER A 22 -15.31 7.43 21.85
C SER A 22 -14.91 8.44 20.77
N TYR A 23 -13.76 8.26 20.11
CA TYR A 23 -13.30 9.16 19.04
C TYR A 23 -14.07 8.89 17.75
N LYS A 24 -15.21 9.55 17.60
CA LYS A 24 -15.77 9.81 16.28
C LYS A 24 -14.84 10.80 15.59
N VAL A 25 -14.20 10.38 14.50
CA VAL A 25 -13.43 11.27 13.63
C VAL A 25 -14.35 12.41 13.21
N TYR A 26 -14.11 13.59 13.76
CA TYR A 26 -14.93 14.77 13.53
C TYR A 26 -14.53 15.39 12.20
N TYR A 27 -15.24 15.03 11.13
CA TYR A 27 -15.18 15.77 9.89
C TYR A 27 -16.06 17.02 10.04
N PRO A 28 -15.51 18.25 9.92
CA PRO A 28 -16.34 19.44 9.93
C PRO A 28 -17.36 19.34 8.80
N LYS A 29 -18.65 19.25 9.15
CA LYS A 29 -19.75 19.30 8.18
C LYS A 29 -19.66 20.61 7.43
N SER A 30 -19.25 20.57 6.16
CA SER A 30 -19.40 21.73 5.29
C SER A 30 -20.88 22.04 5.15
N SER A 31 -21.27 23.29 5.38
CA SER A 31 -22.63 23.77 5.15
C SER A 31 -22.94 23.71 3.65
N SER A 32 -23.61 22.66 3.21
CA SER A 32 -24.00 22.48 1.81
C SER A 32 -25.15 23.43 1.42
N PRO A 33 -25.10 24.08 0.24
CA PRO A 33 -26.20 24.85 -0.36
C PRO A 33 -27.40 23.97 -0.76
N PRO A 34 -28.53 24.54 -1.24
CA PRO A 34 -29.83 23.89 -1.21
C PRO A 34 -30.01 22.79 -2.29
N TYR A 35 -30.61 21.68 -1.85
CA TYR A 35 -31.53 20.77 -2.56
C TYR A 35 -31.28 20.48 -4.05
N THR A 36 -30.16 19.81 -4.35
CA THR A 36 -30.05 18.95 -5.54
C THR A 36 -29.71 17.54 -5.07
N SER A 37 -30.39 16.50 -5.57
CA SER A 37 -30.11 15.11 -5.17
C SER A 37 -28.62 14.83 -5.35
N PRO A 38 -27.93 14.19 -4.39
CA PRO A 38 -26.51 13.83 -4.50
C PRO A 38 -26.15 13.12 -5.81
N LEU A 39 -27.09 12.38 -6.39
CA LEU A 39 -26.90 11.69 -7.67
C LEU A 39 -26.73 12.64 -8.87
N GLN A 40 -27.16 13.90 -8.79
CA GLN A 40 -26.91 14.90 -9.83
C GLN A 40 -25.43 15.24 -9.97
N LEU A 41 -24.58 14.94 -8.97
CA LEU A 41 -23.13 15.09 -9.10
C LEU A 41 -22.55 14.17 -10.18
N LEU A 42 -23.17 13.01 -10.42
CA LEU A 42 -22.71 12.02 -11.40
C LEU A 42 -22.73 12.55 -12.84
N THR A 43 -23.54 13.57 -13.13
CA THR A 43 -23.63 14.18 -14.46
C THR A 43 -22.59 15.28 -14.68
N LYS A 44 -21.87 15.71 -13.63
CA LYS A 44 -20.87 16.78 -13.69
C LYS A 44 -19.48 16.17 -13.92
N SER A 45 -18.76 16.60 -14.96
CA SER A 45 -17.37 16.15 -15.19
C SER A 45 -16.46 16.49 -14.01
N SER A 46 -16.68 17.64 -13.38
CA SER A 46 -15.93 18.11 -12.21
C SER A 46 -16.00 17.15 -11.02
N PHE A 47 -17.07 16.37 -10.88
CA PHE A 47 -17.16 15.34 -9.84
C PHE A 47 -16.12 14.25 -10.09
N TRP A 48 -16.07 13.69 -11.30
CA TRP A 48 -15.13 12.63 -11.69
C TRP A 48 -13.69 13.11 -11.69
N GLU A 49 -13.43 14.33 -12.15
CA GLU A 49 -12.12 15.00 -12.08
C GLU A 49 -11.66 15.16 -10.63
N ASN A 50 -12.58 15.51 -9.71
CA ASN A 50 -12.27 15.59 -8.29
C ASN A 50 -11.95 14.22 -7.69
N LEU A 51 -12.70 13.17 -8.01
CA LEU A 51 -12.40 11.80 -7.56
C LEU A 51 -11.00 11.35 -8.02
N LEU A 52 -10.65 11.67 -9.26
CA LEU A 52 -9.35 11.40 -9.83
C LEU A 52 -8.24 12.12 -9.04
N LYS A 53 -8.41 13.42 -8.77
CA LYS A 53 -7.47 14.20 -7.95
C LYS A 53 -7.29 13.62 -6.54
N VAL A 54 -8.40 13.27 -5.89
CA VAL A 54 -8.41 12.68 -4.55
C VAL A 54 -7.64 11.36 -4.52
N PHE A 55 -7.80 10.51 -5.54
CA PHE A 55 -7.02 9.28 -5.68
C PHE A 55 -5.51 9.54 -5.75
N PHE A 56 -5.07 10.46 -6.60
CA PHE A 56 -3.64 10.77 -6.74
C PHE A 56 -3.05 11.36 -5.46
N GLN A 57 -3.81 12.18 -4.73
CA GLN A 57 -3.35 12.78 -3.48
C GLN A 57 -3.24 11.77 -2.33
N ASN A 58 -4.19 10.85 -2.21
CA ASN A 58 -4.34 10.01 -1.01
C ASN A 58 -3.87 8.56 -1.17
N THR A 59 -3.90 8.04 -2.41
CA THR A 59 -3.72 6.61 -2.67
C THR A 59 -2.52 6.31 -3.57
N TYR A 60 -2.30 7.08 -4.64
CA TYR A 60 -1.31 6.73 -5.66
C TYR A 60 0.08 6.47 -5.08
N ASP A 61 0.58 7.34 -4.21
CA ASP A 61 1.91 7.18 -3.60
C ASP A 61 2.03 5.90 -2.76
N LYS A 62 0.93 5.44 -2.14
CA LYS A 62 0.89 4.20 -1.34
C LYS A 62 0.80 2.97 -2.24
N VAL A 63 0.06 3.08 -3.34
CA VAL A 63 -0.24 1.98 -4.26
C VAL A 63 0.06 2.39 -5.71
N PRO A 64 1.32 2.64 -6.07
CA PRO A 64 1.68 2.95 -7.45
C PRO A 64 1.47 1.70 -8.31
N ILE A 65 0.56 1.83 -9.28
CA ILE A 65 0.13 0.73 -10.15
C ILE A 65 0.38 0.98 -11.65
N PHE A 66 0.86 2.16 -12.02
CA PHE A 66 1.23 2.54 -13.39
C PHE A 66 2.27 3.67 -13.35
N SER A 67 2.77 4.07 -14.52
CA SER A 67 3.59 5.28 -14.67
C SER A 67 2.69 6.51 -14.67
N ILE A 68 2.86 7.42 -13.71
CA ILE A 68 2.14 8.70 -13.67
C ILE A 68 2.55 9.64 -14.81
N ALA A 69 3.78 9.49 -15.33
CA ALA A 69 4.26 10.21 -16.50
C ALA A 69 3.47 9.85 -17.77
N HIS A 70 2.97 8.62 -17.87
CA HIS A 70 2.29 8.09 -19.05
C HIS A 70 0.79 7.84 -18.86
N PHE A 71 0.24 8.20 -17.70
CA PHE A 71 -1.19 8.00 -17.42
C PHE A 71 -2.02 9.13 -18.02
N ASP A 72 -2.88 8.80 -18.98
CA ASP A 72 -3.91 9.70 -19.52
C ASP A 72 -5.31 9.14 -19.19
N PRO A 73 -6.13 9.85 -18.40
CA PRO A 73 -7.50 9.43 -18.09
C PRO A 73 -8.39 9.20 -19.31
N LYS A 74 -8.10 9.85 -20.45
CA LYS A 74 -8.91 9.72 -21.68
C LYS A 74 -8.67 8.40 -22.40
N THR A 75 -7.47 7.85 -22.28
CA THR A 75 -7.08 6.59 -22.92
C THR A 75 -6.94 5.43 -21.94
N ALA A 76 -7.04 5.70 -20.64
CA ALA A 76 -6.94 4.68 -19.61
C ALA A 76 -8.05 3.62 -19.76
N PRO A 77 -7.74 2.34 -19.52
CA PRO A 77 -8.73 1.27 -19.54
C PRO A 77 -9.89 1.58 -18.58
N GLN A 78 -11.13 1.43 -19.06
CA GLN A 78 -12.34 1.78 -18.30
C GLN A 78 -12.40 1.08 -16.94
N CYS A 79 -11.94 -0.17 -16.85
CA CYS A 79 -11.95 -0.92 -15.60
C CYS A 79 -10.98 -0.35 -14.54
N VAL A 80 -9.86 0.23 -14.99
CA VAL A 80 -8.88 0.91 -14.13
C VAL A 80 -9.43 2.26 -13.69
N LEU A 81 -10.02 3.04 -14.60
CA LEU A 81 -10.67 4.31 -14.24
C LEU A 81 -11.80 4.11 -13.24
N ALA A 82 -12.63 3.08 -13.42
CA ALA A 82 -13.70 2.76 -12.49
C ALA A 82 -13.17 2.46 -11.08
N ALA A 83 -12.07 1.71 -10.98
CA ALA A 83 -11.40 1.43 -9.72
C ALA A 83 -10.78 2.69 -9.10
N ILE A 84 -10.16 3.56 -9.90
CA ILE A 84 -9.62 4.85 -9.46
C ILE A 84 -10.73 5.74 -8.90
N TYR A 85 -11.85 5.89 -9.61
CA TYR A 85 -12.97 6.72 -9.16
C TYR A 85 -13.58 6.20 -7.86
N TYR A 86 -13.81 4.88 -7.76
CA TYR A 86 -14.30 4.29 -6.52
C TYR A 86 -13.33 4.50 -5.37
N THR A 87 -12.04 4.32 -5.61
CA THR A 87 -11.00 4.54 -4.60
C THR A 87 -10.98 6.00 -4.16
N GLY A 88 -10.94 6.95 -5.09
CA GLY A 88 -11.02 8.38 -4.79
C GLY A 88 -12.29 8.75 -4.01
N TYR A 89 -13.43 8.15 -4.36
CA TYR A 89 -14.69 8.34 -3.64
C TYR A 89 -14.58 7.90 -2.17
N LYS A 90 -13.94 6.76 -1.91
CA LYS A 90 -13.76 6.23 -0.55
C LYS A 90 -12.88 7.10 0.35
N PHE A 91 -12.12 8.04 -0.22
CA PHE A 91 -11.34 9.05 0.51
C PHE A 91 -12.01 10.45 0.59
N LEU A 92 -13.23 10.62 0.08
CA LEU A 92 -13.99 11.85 0.31
C LEU A 92 -14.47 11.95 1.77
N SER A 93 -14.47 13.16 2.32
CA SER A 93 -15.00 13.45 3.66
C SER A 93 -16.52 13.44 3.71
N ASP A 94 -17.19 13.78 2.60
CA ASP A 94 -18.65 13.74 2.46
C ASP A 94 -19.04 12.62 1.49
N GLN A 95 -19.79 11.64 2.00
CA GLN A 95 -20.25 10.45 1.29
C GLN A 95 -21.75 10.27 1.52
N PRO A 96 -22.61 11.06 0.84
CA PRO A 96 -24.06 10.93 0.98
C PRO A 96 -24.51 9.51 0.65
N GLU A 97 -25.42 8.95 1.45
CA GLU A 97 -25.85 7.55 1.37
C GLU A 97 -26.27 7.12 -0.05
N GLU A 98 -27.06 7.94 -0.74
CA GLU A 98 -27.49 7.68 -2.13
C GLU A 98 -26.30 7.51 -3.08
N LEU A 99 -25.29 8.38 -2.94
CA LEU A 99 -24.09 8.35 -3.77
C LEU A 99 -23.18 7.17 -3.37
N THR A 100 -23.11 6.82 -2.09
CA THR A 100 -22.38 5.64 -1.59
C THR A 100 -22.95 4.38 -2.21
N LEU A 101 -24.28 4.20 -2.15
CA LEU A 101 -24.97 3.06 -2.74
C LEU A 101 -24.74 2.97 -4.26
N TYR A 102 -24.73 4.11 -4.95
CA TYR A 102 -24.39 4.15 -6.37
C TYR A 102 -22.95 3.69 -6.63
N MET A 103 -21.97 4.26 -5.91
CA MET A 103 -20.55 3.96 -6.12
C MET A 103 -20.19 2.51 -5.76
N GLU A 104 -20.84 1.94 -4.74
CA GLU A 104 -20.70 0.53 -4.40
C GLU A 104 -21.27 -0.40 -5.47
N ARG A 105 -22.45 -0.06 -6.02
CA ARG A 105 -23.01 -0.79 -7.15
C ARG A 105 -22.11 -0.68 -8.39
N TYR A 106 -21.59 0.51 -8.67
CA TYR A 106 -20.66 0.77 -9.75
C TYR A 106 -19.39 -0.09 -9.63
N ALA A 107 -18.78 -0.13 -8.45
CA ALA A 107 -17.63 -1.01 -8.16
C ALA A 107 -17.97 -2.49 -8.32
N LYS A 108 -19.14 -2.92 -7.81
CA LYS A 108 -19.60 -4.31 -7.93
C LYS A 108 -19.79 -4.74 -9.38
N GLU A 109 -20.39 -3.91 -10.22
CA GLU A 109 -20.54 -4.21 -11.65
C GLU A 109 -19.17 -4.26 -12.36
N ASN A 110 -18.25 -3.37 -12.03
CA ASN A 110 -16.89 -3.42 -12.56
C ASN A 110 -16.16 -4.71 -12.16
N LEU A 111 -16.28 -5.14 -10.90
CA LEU A 111 -15.69 -6.40 -10.42
C LEU A 111 -16.21 -7.63 -11.18
N LYS A 112 -17.52 -7.68 -11.51
CA LYS A 112 -18.08 -8.77 -12.32
C LYS A 112 -17.48 -8.85 -13.72
N ILE A 113 -17.08 -7.72 -14.29
CA ILE A 113 -16.38 -7.66 -15.57
C ILE A 113 -14.93 -8.13 -15.39
N LEU A 114 -14.25 -7.61 -14.37
CA LEU A 114 -12.85 -7.91 -14.08
C LEU A 114 -12.58 -9.40 -13.88
N ILE A 115 -13.47 -10.14 -13.21
CA ILE A 115 -13.31 -11.58 -12.98
C ILE A 115 -13.34 -12.43 -14.27
N ARG A 116 -13.72 -11.83 -15.41
CA ARG A 116 -13.75 -12.47 -16.74
C ARG A 116 -12.64 -11.99 -17.65
N GLN A 117 -11.78 -11.08 -17.19
CA GLN A 117 -10.70 -10.50 -17.97
C GLN A 117 -9.34 -11.06 -17.54
N CYS A 118 -8.48 -11.32 -18.51
CA CYS A 118 -7.10 -11.74 -18.28
C CYS A 118 -6.15 -10.71 -18.89
N SER A 119 -5.98 -9.57 -18.22
CA SER A 119 -5.17 -8.45 -18.71
C SER A 119 -4.42 -7.75 -17.59
N LEU A 120 -3.40 -6.97 -17.95
CA LEU A 120 -2.62 -6.16 -16.99
C LEU A 120 -3.51 -5.11 -16.30
N SER A 121 -4.44 -4.51 -17.05
CA SER A 121 -5.42 -3.55 -16.54
C SER A 121 -6.37 -4.15 -15.53
N ALA A 122 -6.73 -5.43 -15.71
CA ALA A 122 -7.56 -6.13 -14.73
C ALA A 122 -6.82 -6.32 -13.40
N ILE A 123 -5.53 -6.65 -13.44
CA ILE A 123 -4.67 -6.73 -12.25
C ILE A 123 -4.61 -5.38 -11.55
N GLN A 124 -4.32 -4.31 -12.28
CA GLN A 124 -4.25 -2.94 -11.75
C GLN A 124 -5.53 -2.55 -10.99
N ALA A 125 -6.69 -2.75 -11.61
CA ALA A 125 -7.98 -2.44 -11.00
C ALA A 125 -8.24 -3.30 -9.74
N LEU A 126 -7.94 -4.60 -9.80
CA LEU A 126 -8.13 -5.50 -8.66
C LEU A 126 -7.21 -5.15 -7.49
N LEU A 127 -5.98 -4.70 -7.73
CA LEU A 127 -5.07 -4.25 -6.69
C LEU A 127 -5.59 -3.02 -5.95
N LEU A 128 -6.23 -2.08 -6.66
CA LEU A 128 -6.88 -0.93 -6.02
C LEU A 128 -8.05 -1.38 -5.14
N TYR A 129 -8.92 -2.26 -5.66
CA TYR A 129 -10.01 -2.82 -4.87
C TYR A 129 -9.51 -3.60 -3.64
N THR A 130 -8.42 -4.37 -3.77
CA THR A 130 -7.77 -5.04 -2.63
C THR A 130 -7.38 -4.05 -1.54
N ALA A 131 -6.82 -2.89 -1.89
CA ALA A 131 -6.43 -1.86 -0.93
C ALA A 131 -7.65 -1.18 -0.27
N VAL A 132 -8.68 -0.86 -1.05
CA VAL A 132 -9.93 -0.27 -0.52
C VAL A 132 -10.64 -1.23 0.44
N TYR A 133 -10.88 -2.47 0.02
CA TYR A 133 -11.59 -3.45 0.85
C TYR A 133 -10.80 -3.88 2.08
N TYR A 134 -9.47 -3.77 2.05
CA TYR A 134 -8.64 -3.91 3.25
C TYR A 134 -8.95 -2.80 4.26
N GLY A 135 -8.92 -1.54 3.83
CA GLY A 135 -9.20 -0.39 4.69
C GLY A 135 -10.64 -0.35 5.23
N GLU A 136 -11.59 -0.90 4.49
CA GLU A 136 -12.98 -1.05 4.95
C GLU A 136 -13.20 -2.24 5.90
N GLY A 137 -12.19 -3.09 6.12
CA GLY A 137 -12.34 -4.33 6.88
C GLY A 137 -13.21 -5.38 6.15
N ASN A 138 -13.46 -5.24 4.85
CA ASN A 138 -14.17 -6.24 4.05
C ASN A 138 -13.20 -7.36 3.61
N VAL A 139 -12.85 -8.19 4.59
CA VAL A 139 -11.88 -9.28 4.48
C VAL A 139 -12.19 -10.23 3.30
N SER A 140 -13.47 -10.58 3.11
CA SER A 140 -13.90 -11.48 2.03
C SER A 140 -13.61 -10.93 0.63
N LEU A 141 -13.99 -9.67 0.35
CA LEU A 141 -13.72 -9.05 -0.95
C LEU A 141 -12.24 -8.74 -1.14
N HIS A 142 -11.53 -8.33 -0.08
CA HIS A 142 -10.08 -8.16 -0.09
C HIS A 142 -9.37 -9.43 -0.61
N TYR A 143 -9.67 -10.59 -0.01
CA TYR A 143 -9.10 -11.87 -0.41
C TYR A 143 -9.52 -12.31 -1.81
N THR A 144 -10.78 -12.09 -2.17
CA THR A 144 -11.30 -12.45 -3.50
C THR A 144 -10.57 -11.68 -4.60
N CYS A 145 -10.44 -10.36 -4.45
CA CYS A 145 -9.73 -9.50 -5.40
C CYS A 145 -8.26 -9.91 -5.52
N ARG A 146 -7.60 -10.15 -4.37
CA ARG A 146 -6.21 -10.60 -4.32
C ARG A 146 -6.02 -11.92 -5.06
N ALA A 147 -6.80 -12.94 -4.73
CA ALA A 147 -6.66 -14.26 -5.32
C ALA A 147 -6.86 -14.22 -6.83
N HIS A 148 -7.82 -13.42 -7.30
CA HIS A 148 -8.06 -13.27 -8.73
C HIS A 148 -6.93 -12.51 -9.44
N ALA A 149 -6.43 -11.41 -8.86
CA ALA A 149 -5.31 -10.66 -9.39
C ALA A 149 -4.06 -11.54 -9.56
N THR A 150 -3.77 -12.39 -8.56
CA THR A 150 -2.64 -13.33 -8.62
C THR A 150 -2.82 -14.38 -9.72
N ARG A 151 -4.02 -14.95 -9.88
CA ARG A 151 -4.30 -15.92 -10.95
C ARG A 151 -4.14 -15.29 -12.34
N ILE A 152 -4.64 -14.07 -12.55
CA ILE A 152 -4.42 -13.35 -13.80
C ILE A 152 -2.93 -13.10 -14.01
N GLY A 153 -2.22 -12.64 -12.97
CA GLY A 153 -0.77 -12.40 -13.03
C GLY A 153 0.02 -13.62 -13.51
N TYR A 154 -0.32 -14.81 -13.01
CA TYR A 154 0.23 -16.06 -13.53
C TYR A 154 -0.15 -16.33 -14.98
N ALA A 155 -1.45 -16.25 -15.31
CA ALA A 155 -1.96 -16.58 -16.63
C ALA A 155 -1.34 -15.70 -17.73
N ILE A 156 -1.07 -14.43 -17.45
CA ILE A 156 -0.41 -13.52 -18.41
C ILE A 156 1.13 -13.58 -18.35
N GLY A 157 1.70 -14.47 -17.53
CA GLY A 157 3.13 -14.61 -17.34
C GLY A 157 3.80 -13.35 -16.82
N ILE A 158 3.23 -12.66 -15.82
CA ILE A 158 3.69 -11.34 -15.36
C ILE A 158 5.16 -11.32 -14.88
N HIS A 159 5.68 -12.48 -14.51
CA HIS A 159 7.06 -12.72 -14.07
C HIS A 159 8.05 -12.90 -15.23
N LEU A 160 7.58 -13.05 -16.47
CA LEU A 160 8.43 -13.21 -17.64
C LEU A 160 9.00 -11.85 -18.07
N ASP A 161 10.32 -11.74 -18.07
CA ASP A 161 11.05 -10.63 -18.68
C ASP A 161 11.33 -10.96 -20.16
N ASN A 162 10.45 -10.50 -21.04
CA ASN A 162 10.55 -10.76 -22.47
C ASN A 162 10.84 -9.47 -23.25
N LYS A 163 11.77 -9.53 -24.20
CA LYS A 163 12.12 -8.44 -25.11
C LYS A 163 10.96 -7.97 -26.00
N ILE A 164 9.90 -8.78 -26.13
CA ILE A 164 8.69 -8.45 -26.91
C ILE A 164 7.91 -7.27 -26.29
N PHE A 165 7.98 -7.08 -24.97
CA PHE A 165 7.25 -6.01 -24.30
C PHE A 165 7.92 -4.65 -24.53
N SER A 166 7.11 -3.60 -24.67
CA SER A 166 7.60 -2.22 -24.65
C SER A 166 8.19 -1.87 -23.28
N GLU A 167 9.07 -0.86 -23.21
CA GLU A 167 9.67 -0.45 -21.92
C GLU A 167 8.60 -0.01 -20.90
N LEU A 168 7.56 0.71 -21.36
CA LEU A 168 6.42 1.09 -20.50
C LEU A 168 5.65 -0.13 -19.99
N GLU A 169 5.45 -1.14 -20.84
CA GLU A 169 4.79 -2.38 -20.43
C GLU A 169 5.66 -3.16 -19.44
N LYS A 170 6.97 -3.29 -19.67
CA LYS A 170 7.91 -3.91 -18.72
C LYS A 170 7.87 -3.21 -17.37
N TYR A 171 7.91 -1.87 -17.38
CA TYR A 171 7.77 -1.06 -16.19
C TYR A 171 6.46 -1.35 -15.44
N THR A 172 5.34 -1.37 -16.16
CA THR A 172 4.02 -1.60 -15.56
C THR A 172 3.90 -3.01 -15.00
N ARG A 173 4.32 -4.03 -15.75
CA ARG A 173 4.37 -5.44 -15.30
C ARG A 173 5.21 -5.57 -14.04
N ARG A 174 6.31 -4.83 -13.95
CA ARG A 174 7.16 -4.79 -12.76
C ARG A 174 6.46 -4.15 -11.56
N LEU A 175 5.76 -3.03 -11.71
CA LEU A 175 4.97 -2.49 -10.59
C LEU A 175 3.94 -3.53 -10.10
N MET A 176 3.28 -4.21 -11.03
CA MET A 176 2.30 -5.25 -10.71
C MET A 176 2.92 -6.44 -10.01
N ILE A 177 4.08 -6.95 -10.45
CA ILE A 177 4.71 -8.08 -9.78
C ILE A 177 5.13 -7.72 -8.36
N ILE A 178 5.67 -6.51 -8.13
CA ILE A 178 6.01 -6.02 -6.78
C ILE A 178 4.75 -6.04 -5.91
N LYS A 179 3.63 -5.47 -6.37
CA LYS A 179 2.40 -5.41 -5.58
C LYS A 179 1.76 -6.77 -5.35
N LEU A 180 1.68 -7.62 -6.37
CA LEU A 180 1.16 -9.00 -6.25
C LEU A 180 1.99 -9.83 -5.26
N ARG A 181 3.32 -9.72 -5.31
CA ARG A 181 4.21 -10.35 -4.33
C ARG A 181 3.86 -9.89 -2.92
N CYS A 182 3.75 -8.59 -2.71
CA CYS A 182 3.51 -8.02 -1.39
C CYS A 182 2.18 -8.47 -0.77
N ILE A 183 1.08 -8.44 -1.54
CA ILE A 183 -0.22 -8.87 -1.01
C ILE A 183 -0.27 -10.38 -0.75
N ASN A 184 0.46 -11.19 -1.53
CA ASN A 184 0.51 -12.64 -1.32
C ASN A 184 1.32 -13.00 -0.08
N ILE A 185 2.38 -12.24 0.26
CA ILE A 185 3.18 -12.45 1.49
C ILE A 185 2.35 -12.21 2.74
N VAL A 186 1.67 -11.06 2.81
CA VAL A 186 0.82 -10.72 3.97
C VAL A 186 -0.32 -11.74 4.09
N GLY A 187 -0.84 -12.15 2.94
CA GLY A 187 -2.03 -12.97 2.82
C GLY A 187 -1.91 -14.47 3.03
N SER A 188 -0.73 -15.05 2.88
CA SER A 188 -0.52 -16.49 3.01
C SER A 188 -0.54 -16.98 4.47
N ARG A 189 -0.67 -16.06 5.43
CA ARG A 189 -0.53 -16.33 6.87
C ARG A 189 -1.86 -16.47 7.60
N SER A 190 -2.94 -15.91 7.05
CA SER A 190 -4.17 -15.67 7.81
C SER A 190 -5.29 -16.65 7.54
N ASP A 191 -5.30 -17.36 6.40
CA ASP A 191 -6.40 -18.28 6.06
C ASP A 191 -5.88 -19.40 5.16
N ASN A 192 -6.39 -20.64 5.33
CA ASN A 192 -6.10 -21.86 4.55
C ASN A 192 -6.43 -21.75 3.03
N LEU A 193 -6.39 -20.56 2.44
CA LEU A 193 -6.49 -20.25 1.02
C LEU A 193 -5.17 -20.56 0.30
N THR A 194 -4.57 -21.71 0.58
CA THR A 194 -3.33 -22.25 -0.01
C THR A 194 -3.55 -22.77 -1.44
N ALA A 195 -4.09 -21.94 -2.33
CA ALA A 195 -4.21 -22.30 -3.74
C ALA A 195 -3.65 -21.22 -4.66
N ASN A 196 -2.43 -21.49 -5.17
CA ASN A 196 -1.83 -20.93 -6.38
C ASN A 196 -1.37 -19.46 -6.31
N PHE A 197 -0.53 -19.11 -5.33
CA PHE A 197 0.17 -17.81 -5.32
C PHE A 197 1.47 -17.85 -6.10
N LEU A 198 1.87 -16.71 -6.70
CA LEU A 198 3.22 -16.45 -7.19
C LEU A 198 4.19 -16.51 -6.01
N THR A 199 4.51 -17.73 -5.58
CA THR A 199 5.56 -18.04 -4.59
C THR A 199 6.91 -18.14 -5.27
N GLU A 200 6.95 -18.22 -6.60
CA GLU A 200 8.18 -18.07 -7.37
C GLU A 200 8.56 -16.59 -7.41
N PHE A 201 9.22 -16.17 -6.35
CA PHE A 201 10.03 -14.97 -6.37
C PHE A 201 11.26 -15.32 -7.20
N GLY A 202 11.17 -15.13 -8.52
CA GLY A 202 12.37 -15.03 -9.35
C GLY A 202 13.36 -14.07 -8.68
N SER A 203 14.66 -14.26 -8.91
CA SER A 203 15.73 -13.52 -8.22
C SER A 203 15.44 -12.01 -8.12
N LEU A 204 15.85 -11.36 -7.02
CA LEU A 204 15.82 -9.90 -6.82
C LEU A 204 16.71 -9.13 -7.84
N ASN A 205 17.09 -9.73 -8.96
CA ASN A 205 17.90 -9.11 -10.00
C ASN A 205 17.08 -8.17 -10.88
N ILE A 206 16.07 -7.50 -10.30
CA ILE A 206 15.26 -6.51 -10.98
C ILE A 206 15.99 -5.17 -10.81
N LYS A 207 16.38 -4.54 -11.92
CA LYS A 207 16.95 -3.17 -11.94
C LYS A 207 16.10 -2.26 -11.06
N PRO A 208 16.59 -1.27 -10.29
CA PRO A 208 15.74 -0.34 -9.54
C PRO A 208 14.71 0.40 -10.41
N VAL A 209 13.60 0.87 -9.82
CA VAL A 209 12.64 1.75 -10.49
C VAL A 209 13.31 3.08 -10.75
N GLU A 210 13.26 3.52 -12.01
CA GLU A 210 13.85 4.78 -12.47
C GLU A 210 12.87 5.95 -12.28
N PRO A 211 13.34 7.14 -11.85
CA PRO A 211 12.50 8.31 -11.64
C PRO A 211 11.72 8.77 -12.87
N GLU A 212 12.24 8.59 -14.08
CA GLU A 212 11.60 9.04 -15.32
C GLU A 212 10.15 8.54 -15.51
N TRP A 213 9.85 7.33 -15.04
CA TRP A 213 8.49 6.78 -15.08
C TRP A 213 7.53 7.46 -14.10
N GLN A 214 8.07 8.18 -13.13
CA GLN A 214 7.35 8.90 -12.09
C GLN A 214 7.44 10.44 -12.22
N THR A 215 8.19 10.94 -13.21
CA THR A 215 8.33 12.38 -13.46
C THR A 215 7.04 12.95 -14.05
N LEU A 216 6.40 13.83 -13.27
CA LEU A 216 5.20 14.53 -13.71
C LEU A 216 5.47 15.40 -14.93
N ASN A 217 4.51 15.47 -15.84
CA ASN A 217 4.54 16.38 -16.99
C ASN A 217 3.22 17.16 -17.06
N LYS A 218 3.12 18.13 -17.98
CA LYS A 218 1.95 19.01 -18.10
C LYS A 218 0.63 18.28 -18.38
N ASN A 219 0.68 17.04 -18.85
CA ASN A 219 -0.49 16.20 -19.09
C ASN A 219 -0.80 15.27 -17.91
N SER A 220 0.08 15.20 -16.90
CA SER A 220 -0.17 14.43 -15.68
C SER A 220 -1.34 15.03 -14.91
N VAL A 221 -2.12 14.16 -14.27
CA VAL A 221 -3.31 14.55 -13.48
C VAL A 221 -2.96 15.49 -12.32
N ILE A 222 -1.81 15.25 -11.70
CA ILE A 222 -1.17 16.17 -10.77
C ILE A 222 0.06 16.75 -11.45
N TYR A 223 0.31 18.03 -11.22
CA TYR A 223 1.44 18.74 -11.81
C TYR A 223 1.95 19.80 -10.83
N TYR A 224 3.27 19.84 -10.68
CA TYR A 224 3.97 20.91 -9.98
C TYR A 224 4.60 21.83 -11.03
N GLU A 225 4.44 23.15 -10.88
CA GLU A 225 5.02 24.11 -11.84
C GLU A 225 6.55 24.13 -11.77
N ASP A 226 7.10 23.92 -10.57
CA ASP A 226 8.52 23.89 -10.32
C ASP A 226 9.17 22.57 -10.78
N GLU A 227 10.26 22.68 -11.55
CA GLU A 227 10.94 21.51 -12.11
C GLU A 227 11.65 20.66 -11.04
N ILE A 228 12.25 21.32 -10.04
CA ILE A 228 12.92 20.64 -8.92
C ILE A 228 11.87 19.86 -8.13
N GLU A 229 10.72 20.45 -7.86
CA GLU A 229 9.60 19.80 -7.17
C GLU A 229 9.13 18.54 -7.91
N ARG A 230 8.95 18.61 -9.24
CA ARG A 230 8.58 17.45 -10.07
C ARG A 230 9.63 16.35 -10.05
N MET A 231 10.91 16.69 -10.21
CA MET A 231 12.01 15.73 -10.20
C MET A 231 12.15 15.08 -8.81
N LEU A 232 12.06 15.87 -7.75
CA LEU A 232 12.15 15.38 -6.37
C LEU A 232 11.00 14.45 -6.03
N TYR A 233 9.77 14.77 -6.41
CA TYR A 233 8.62 13.88 -6.27
C TYR A 233 8.88 12.52 -6.95
N ALA A 234 9.38 12.54 -8.18
CA ALA A 234 9.67 11.33 -8.96
C ALA A 234 10.76 10.46 -8.33
N VAL A 235 11.84 11.09 -7.84
CA VAL A 235 12.94 10.43 -7.12
C VAL A 235 12.42 9.81 -5.82
N CYS A 236 11.65 10.55 -5.02
CA CYS A 236 11.09 10.05 -3.78
C CYS A 236 10.12 8.88 -4.01
N CYS A 237 9.22 8.98 -4.98
CA CYS A 237 8.30 7.91 -5.37
C CYS A 237 9.06 6.63 -5.78
N SER A 238 10.09 6.79 -6.60
CA SER A 238 10.91 5.68 -7.08
C SER A 238 11.68 5.00 -5.95
N HIS A 239 12.29 5.77 -5.05
CA HIS A 239 12.95 5.22 -3.86
C HIS A 239 11.95 4.52 -2.93
N TYR A 240 10.75 5.06 -2.76
CA TYR A 240 9.71 4.40 -1.97
C TYR A 240 9.28 3.05 -2.57
N ILE A 241 9.11 2.97 -3.90
CA ILE A 241 8.81 1.71 -4.58
C ILE A 241 9.94 0.69 -4.38
N ASN A 242 11.20 1.13 -4.53
CA ASN A 242 12.37 0.28 -4.35
C ASN A 242 12.53 -0.19 -2.89
N PHE A 243 12.29 0.69 -1.92
CA PHE A 243 12.24 0.35 -0.50
C PHE A 243 11.22 -0.75 -0.25
N PHE A 244 10.00 -0.58 -0.76
CA PHE A 244 8.91 -1.51 -0.55
C PHE A 244 9.22 -2.90 -1.13
N ASP A 245 9.80 -2.96 -2.32
CA ASP A 245 10.22 -4.21 -2.96
C ASP A 245 11.35 -4.90 -2.18
N GLU A 246 12.43 -4.18 -1.86
CA GLU A 246 13.57 -4.72 -1.09
C GLU A 246 13.12 -5.24 0.29
N LEU A 247 12.31 -4.45 1.01
CA LEU A 247 11.81 -4.80 2.35
C LEU A 247 10.98 -6.08 2.31
N LYS A 248 9.97 -6.14 1.43
CA LYS A 248 9.07 -7.30 1.37
C LYS A 248 9.78 -8.54 0.83
N TYR A 249 10.74 -8.39 -0.09
CA TYR A 249 11.62 -9.49 -0.47
C TYR A 249 12.46 -9.98 0.71
N SER A 250 13.03 -9.09 1.53
CA SER A 250 13.82 -9.49 2.71
C SER A 250 12.99 -10.30 3.70
N VAL A 251 11.76 -9.88 3.97
CA VAL A 251 10.84 -10.61 4.86
C VAL A 251 10.46 -11.96 4.26
N TYR A 252 10.21 -12.03 2.96
CA TYR A 252 9.75 -13.27 2.34
C TYR A 252 10.86 -14.30 2.07
N SER A 253 11.99 -13.84 1.53
CA SER A 253 13.14 -14.70 1.23
C SER A 253 13.76 -15.32 2.49
N SER A 254 13.39 -14.80 3.65
CA SER A 254 13.74 -15.42 4.91
C SER A 254 13.01 -16.74 5.12
N LEU A 255 13.77 -17.76 5.44
CA LEU A 255 13.23 -19.09 5.71
C LEU A 255 12.56 -19.19 7.07
N TYR A 256 12.53 -18.13 7.90
CA TYR A 256 12.11 -18.25 9.30
C TYR A 256 10.67 -18.79 9.44
N ASN A 257 9.81 -18.62 8.44
CA ASN A 257 8.45 -19.17 8.50
C ASN A 257 8.41 -20.72 8.39
N ASP A 258 9.31 -21.31 7.60
CA ASP A 258 9.36 -22.75 7.28
C ASP A 258 10.43 -23.51 8.08
N VAL A 259 11.23 -22.79 8.86
CA VAL A 259 12.34 -23.36 9.61
C VAL A 259 11.85 -23.97 10.92
N ARG A 260 12.32 -25.20 11.21
CA ARG A 260 12.13 -25.90 12.48
C ARG A 260 12.49 -25.01 13.67
N ASP A 261 11.79 -25.18 14.78
CA ASP A 261 11.83 -24.30 15.96
C ASP A 261 13.26 -23.97 16.44
N SER A 262 14.19 -24.92 16.40
CA SER A 262 15.57 -24.72 16.87
C SER A 262 16.39 -23.69 16.09
N ARG A 263 16.04 -23.42 14.82
CA ARG A 263 16.71 -22.42 13.96
C ARG A 263 15.84 -21.18 13.72
N TYR A 264 14.62 -21.18 14.22
CA TYR A 264 13.65 -20.10 13.99
C TYR A 264 14.21 -18.74 14.43
N LYS A 265 14.69 -18.64 15.68
CA LYS A 265 15.17 -17.38 16.25
C LYS A 265 16.38 -16.83 15.50
N SER A 266 17.31 -17.68 15.05
CA SER A 266 18.48 -17.23 14.30
C SER A 266 18.10 -16.67 12.93
N GLU A 267 17.19 -17.32 12.20
CA GLU A 267 16.70 -16.84 10.91
C GLU A 267 15.84 -15.57 11.07
N TRP A 268 15.00 -15.52 12.10
CA TRP A 268 14.25 -14.31 12.45
C TRP A 268 15.18 -13.13 12.76
N ASN A 269 16.23 -13.35 13.56
CA ASN A 269 17.22 -12.31 13.88
C ASN A 269 17.98 -11.81 12.65
N LYS A 270 18.34 -12.72 11.73
CA LYS A 270 18.97 -12.37 10.46
C LYS A 270 18.03 -11.48 9.63
N THR A 271 16.78 -11.89 9.49
CA THR A 271 15.75 -11.16 8.74
C THR A 271 15.50 -9.78 9.34
N ARG A 272 15.41 -9.70 10.67
CA ARG A 272 15.27 -8.42 11.38
C ARG A 272 16.41 -7.47 11.02
N LYS A 273 17.65 -7.95 11.09
CA LYS A 273 18.84 -7.14 10.73
C LYS A 273 18.78 -6.67 9.27
N ASP A 274 18.35 -7.52 8.36
CA ASP A 274 18.21 -7.15 6.94
C ASP A 274 17.12 -6.09 6.72
N VAL A 275 15.95 -6.27 7.34
CA VAL A 275 14.84 -5.30 7.34
C VAL A 275 15.28 -3.95 7.92
N THR A 276 15.91 -3.94 9.09
CA THR A 276 16.43 -2.71 9.71
C THR A 276 17.49 -2.04 8.83
N ARG A 277 18.38 -2.81 8.18
CA ARG A 277 19.39 -2.27 7.27
C ARG A 277 18.76 -1.60 6.05
N ILE A 278 17.72 -2.21 5.47
CA ILE A 278 16.97 -1.64 4.35
C ILE A 278 16.30 -0.33 4.78
N TYR A 279 15.59 -0.34 5.92
CA TYR A 279 14.99 0.87 6.48
C TYR A 279 16.02 1.99 6.65
N GLN A 280 17.13 1.73 7.34
CA GLN A 280 18.19 2.73 7.55
C GLN A 280 18.80 3.26 6.24
N LYS A 281 18.97 2.40 5.21
CA LYS A 281 19.43 2.82 3.89
C LYS A 281 18.49 3.88 3.30
N TYR A 282 17.19 3.63 3.31
CA TYR A 282 16.22 4.54 2.71
C TYR A 282 15.96 5.78 3.56
N THR A 283 15.96 5.69 4.88
CA THR A 283 15.93 6.86 5.77
C THR A 283 17.07 7.82 5.48
N ARG A 284 18.31 7.32 5.33
CA ARG A 284 19.47 8.17 4.98
C ARG A 284 19.30 8.84 3.60
N ILE A 285 18.72 8.14 2.63
CA ILE A 285 18.42 8.73 1.31
C ILE A 285 17.46 9.90 1.48
N PHE A 286 16.33 9.73 2.17
CA PHE A 286 15.35 10.81 2.35
C PHE A 286 15.90 11.96 3.19
N GLN A 287 16.69 11.70 4.23
CA GLN A 287 17.35 12.75 5.01
C GLN A 287 18.36 13.55 4.17
N SER A 288 19.11 12.87 3.30
CA SER A 288 20.00 13.54 2.35
C SER A 288 19.22 14.41 1.36
N LEU A 289 18.10 13.90 0.82
CA LEU A 289 17.23 14.66 -0.08
C LEU A 289 16.62 15.88 0.62
N SER A 290 16.13 15.74 1.85
CA SER A 290 15.62 16.85 2.67
C SER A 290 16.68 17.92 2.91
N THR A 291 17.94 17.51 3.12
CA THR A 291 19.06 18.44 3.33
C THR A 291 19.45 19.16 2.04
N MET A 292 19.41 18.46 0.89
CA MET A 292 19.72 19.02 -0.42
C MET A 292 18.62 19.94 -0.96
N HIS A 293 17.37 19.72 -0.54
CA HIS A 293 16.18 20.43 -1.04
C HIS A 293 15.32 20.95 0.11
N PRO A 294 15.82 21.87 0.95
CA PRO A 294 15.13 22.32 2.16
C PRO A 294 13.77 22.98 1.87
N ASP A 295 13.64 23.66 0.73
CA ASP A 295 12.40 24.32 0.33
C ASP A 295 11.26 23.34 0.00
N TYR A 296 11.60 22.06 -0.25
CA TYR A 296 10.66 21.00 -0.61
C TYR A 296 10.59 19.89 0.45
N ILE A 297 10.92 20.22 1.71
CA ILE A 297 10.95 19.26 2.83
C ILE A 297 9.62 18.52 3.02
N GLN A 298 8.48 19.12 2.64
CA GLN A 298 7.17 18.46 2.72
C GLN A 298 7.10 17.21 1.84
N ILE A 299 7.72 17.22 0.65
CA ILE A 299 7.72 16.06 -0.25
C ILE A 299 8.58 14.94 0.33
N THR A 300 9.82 15.25 0.72
CA THR A 300 10.73 14.25 1.26
C THR A 300 10.21 13.68 2.58
N SER A 301 9.67 14.53 3.46
CA SER A 301 9.09 14.10 4.74
C SER A 301 7.88 13.19 4.57
N LYS A 302 7.04 13.43 3.55
CA LYS A 302 5.91 12.54 3.22
C LYS A 302 6.40 11.11 2.94
N TYR A 303 7.44 10.96 2.13
CA TYR A 303 7.96 9.64 1.77
C TYR A 303 8.81 9.01 2.88
N GLU A 304 9.58 9.81 3.63
CA GLU A 304 10.26 9.36 4.85
C GLU A 304 9.27 8.80 5.86
N PHE A 305 8.15 9.49 6.05
CA PHE A 305 7.06 9.06 6.90
C PHE A 305 6.44 7.73 6.42
N LEU A 306 6.17 7.59 5.11
CA LEU A 306 5.66 6.35 4.55
C LEU A 306 6.61 5.17 4.79
N ILE A 307 7.92 5.31 4.55
CA ILE A 307 8.85 4.20 4.81
C ILE A 307 8.93 3.85 6.30
N CYS A 308 8.81 4.84 7.17
CA CYS A 308 8.81 4.64 8.62
C CYS A 308 7.59 3.84 9.06
N ALA A 309 6.40 4.26 8.62
CA ALA A 309 5.15 3.55 8.89
C ALA A 309 5.21 2.08 8.42
N PHE A 310 5.68 1.83 7.19
CA PHE A 310 5.81 0.47 6.67
C PHE A 310 6.86 -0.37 7.39
N TYR A 311 7.94 0.23 7.87
CA TYR A 311 8.95 -0.46 8.68
C TYR A 311 8.35 -0.90 10.02
N HIS A 312 7.68 -0.01 10.74
CA HIS A 312 7.08 -0.32 12.03
C HIS A 312 5.97 -1.37 11.93
N ASP A 313 5.08 -1.24 10.94
CA ASP A 313 4.06 -2.26 10.59
C ASP A 313 4.68 -3.63 10.32
N THR A 314 5.76 -3.67 9.51
CA THR A 314 6.47 -4.92 9.21
C THR A 314 7.15 -5.52 10.45
N MET A 315 7.69 -4.67 11.34
CA MET A 315 8.32 -5.13 12.57
C MET A 315 7.29 -5.68 13.56
N GLU A 316 6.13 -5.04 13.68
CA GLU A 316 5.00 -5.55 14.48
C GLU A 316 4.60 -6.96 14.03
N ASP A 317 4.39 -7.15 12.73
CA ASP A 317 4.12 -8.46 12.13
C ASP A 317 5.20 -9.49 12.48
N MET A 318 6.48 -9.09 12.40
CA MET A 318 7.61 -9.98 12.72
C MET A 318 7.65 -10.36 14.19
N TYR A 319 7.41 -9.43 15.12
CA TYR A 319 7.36 -9.72 16.56
C TYR A 319 6.13 -10.54 16.93
N PHE A 320 4.97 -10.28 16.32
CA PHE A 320 3.77 -11.10 16.51
C PHE A 320 4.06 -12.57 16.19
N ASN A 321 4.71 -12.84 15.05
CA ASN A 321 5.12 -14.20 14.68
C ASN A 321 6.13 -14.81 15.67
N LEU A 322 7.09 -14.01 16.15
CA LEU A 322 8.06 -14.44 17.16
C LEU A 322 7.36 -14.86 18.47
N ILE A 323 6.41 -14.05 18.95
CA ILE A 323 5.64 -14.28 20.18
C ILE A 323 4.80 -15.56 20.08
N ASN A 324 4.25 -15.85 18.90
CA ASN A 324 3.43 -17.05 18.71
C ASN A 324 4.25 -18.33 18.55
N LYS A 325 5.55 -18.23 18.22
CA LYS A 325 6.41 -19.40 17.99
C LYS A 325 7.40 -19.71 19.12
N ILE A 326 7.75 -18.75 19.97
CA ILE A 326 8.70 -18.96 21.08
C ILE A 326 8.01 -18.67 22.42
N GLU A 327 7.96 -19.66 23.31
CA GLU A 327 7.31 -19.52 24.64
C GLU A 327 8.10 -18.59 25.57
N ASP A 328 9.44 -18.68 25.55
CA ASP A 328 10.33 -17.93 26.42
C ASP A 328 11.05 -16.80 25.67
N LEU A 329 10.34 -15.69 25.45
CA LEU A 329 10.95 -14.46 24.98
C LEU A 329 11.80 -13.82 26.07
N ASN A 330 12.97 -13.31 25.68
CA ASN A 330 13.75 -12.45 26.56
C ASN A 330 13.08 -11.06 26.68
N SER A 331 13.42 -10.31 27.73
CA SER A 331 12.85 -8.98 27.96
C SER A 331 13.14 -8.00 26.82
N SER A 332 14.32 -8.09 26.20
CA SER A 332 14.71 -7.22 25.09
C SER A 332 13.79 -7.37 23.88
N ASP A 333 13.37 -8.59 23.54
CA ASP A 333 12.45 -8.84 22.43
C ASP A 333 11.06 -8.23 22.71
N ILE A 334 10.62 -8.27 23.97
CA ILE A 334 9.33 -7.69 24.39
C ILE A 334 9.40 -6.17 24.36
N ASP A 335 10.48 -5.58 24.87
CA ASP A 335 10.69 -4.13 24.88
C ASP A 335 10.72 -3.57 23.45
N GLU A 336 11.48 -4.19 22.55
CA GLU A 336 11.53 -3.78 21.14
C GLU A 336 10.14 -3.90 20.46
N ALA A 337 9.39 -4.98 20.72
CA ALA A 337 8.03 -5.13 20.18
C ALA A 337 7.09 -4.01 20.66
N ILE A 338 7.16 -3.66 21.95
CA ILE A 338 6.36 -2.58 22.54
C ILE A 338 6.74 -1.23 21.92
N ASP A 339 8.03 -0.98 21.67
CA ASP A 339 8.47 0.29 21.07
C ASP A 339 7.92 0.46 19.64
N HIS A 340 7.84 -0.63 18.87
CA HIS A 340 7.19 -0.57 17.54
C HIS A 340 5.68 -0.31 17.63
N LEU A 341 4.98 -0.96 18.58
CA LEU A 341 3.55 -0.74 18.82
C LEU A 341 3.24 0.67 19.30
N ASP A 342 4.04 1.20 20.23
CA ASP A 342 3.89 2.58 20.74
C ASP A 342 4.09 3.60 19.61
N TRP A 343 5.05 3.36 18.71
CA TRP A 343 5.24 4.18 17.53
C TRP A 343 4.01 4.15 16.61
N MET A 344 3.47 2.96 16.30
CA MET A 344 2.28 2.81 15.45
C MET A 344 1.04 3.44 16.09
N PHE A 345 0.88 3.30 17.40
CA PHE A 345 -0.21 3.90 18.15
C PHE A 345 -0.18 5.43 18.08
N LYS A 346 1.00 6.04 18.30
CA LYS A 346 1.20 7.48 18.15
C LYS A 346 0.91 7.96 16.74
N PHE A 347 1.29 7.16 15.73
CA PHE A 347 1.01 7.43 14.33
C PHE A 347 -0.49 7.43 14.00
N ILE A 348 -1.29 6.53 14.57
CA ILE A 348 -2.74 6.46 14.30
C ILE A 348 -3.47 7.66 14.92
N ILE A 349 -2.97 8.20 16.03
CA ILE A 349 -3.60 9.28 16.79
C ILE A 349 -3.25 10.68 16.26
N SER A 350 -2.07 10.83 15.65
CA SER A 350 -1.64 12.08 15.00
C SER A 350 -2.34 12.32 13.67
#